data_AF-W1YBH0-F1
#
_entry.id   AF-W1YBH0-F1
#
_cell.length_a   1.000
_cell.length_b   1.000
_cell.length_c   1.000
_cell.angle_alpha   90.00
_cell.angle_beta   90.00
_cell.angle_gamma   90.00
#
_symmetry.space_group_name_H-M   'P 1'
#
loop_
_entity.id
_entity.type
_entity.pdbx_description
1 polymer ?
#
loop_
_entity_poly.entity_id
_entity_poly.type
_entity_poly.pdbx_seq_one_letter_code
_entity_poly.pdbx_strand_id
1 'polypeptide(L)'
;DIQYDADGRAYKESFGMASKRAVTTRTEGEDPFDRARKALFEEGISAGRMYLDPQRPGVEDLIDNIIAGVRSSFTYAGAGAIAECRERAGVGLQSASG
;
A
#
# COMPACT_ATOMS: atom_id res chain seq x y z
N ASP A 1 -13.43 6.26 7.33
CA ASP A 1 -13.58 6.12 8.78
C ASP A 1 -12.79 4.90 9.28
N ILE A 2 -12.43 4.83 10.56
CA ILE A 2 -11.79 3.63 11.15
C ILE A 2 -12.86 2.55 11.34
N GLN A 3 -12.51 1.30 11.06
CA GLN A 3 -13.38 0.13 11.23
C GLN A 3 -12.76 -0.84 12.24
N TYR A 4 -13.57 -1.74 12.81
CA TYR A 4 -13.12 -2.75 13.77
C TYR A 4 -13.57 -4.13 13.31
N ASP A 5 -12.72 -5.13 13.43
CA ASP A 5 -13.08 -6.52 13.15
C ASP A 5 -13.76 -7.20 14.35
N ALA A 6 -14.08 -8.49 14.22
CA ALA A 6 -14.73 -9.26 15.28
C ALA A 6 -13.88 -9.39 16.55
N ASP A 7 -12.56 -9.25 16.42
CA ASP A 7 -11.60 -9.30 17.53
C ASP A 7 -11.31 -7.90 18.11
N GLY A 8 -11.99 -6.86 17.60
CA GLY A 8 -11.84 -5.48 18.04
C GLY A 8 -10.58 -4.78 17.50
N ARG A 9 -9.95 -5.32 16.46
CA ARG A 9 -8.75 -4.71 15.86
C ARG A 9 -9.14 -3.61 14.89
N ALA A 10 -8.55 -2.44 15.10
CA ALA A 10 -8.75 -1.28 14.23
C ALA A 10 -8.11 -1.51 12.85
N TYR A 11 -8.85 -1.21 11.79
CA TYR A 11 -8.35 -1.22 10.42
C TYR A 11 -8.97 -0.10 9.58
N LYS A 12 -8.27 0.26 8.50
CA LYS A 12 -8.84 1.05 7.40
C LYS A 12 -9.12 0.15 6.21
N GLU A 13 -10.25 0.41 5.57
CA GLU A 13 -10.57 -0.24 4.30
C GLU A 13 -9.78 0.42 3.18
N SER A 14 -9.19 -0.41 2.32
CA SER A 14 -8.44 0.01 1.14
C SER A 14 -8.97 -0.76 -0.07
N PHE A 15 -9.06 -0.08 -1.21
CA PHE A 15 -9.45 -0.68 -2.48
C PHE A 15 -8.62 -0.04 -3.58
N GLY A 16 -8.30 -0.81 -4.61
CA GLY A 16 -7.51 -0.34 -5.74
C GLY A 16 -8.22 0.79 -6.48
N MET A 17 -7.46 1.74 -7.01
CA MET A 17 -8.02 2.87 -7.75
C MET A 17 -8.70 2.47 -9.07
N ALA A 18 -8.40 1.27 -9.59
CA ALA A 18 -9.06 0.64 -10.74
C ALA A 18 -10.11 -0.43 -10.34
N SER A 19 -10.34 -0.63 -9.04
CA SER A 19 -11.29 -1.64 -8.57
C SER A 19 -12.72 -1.28 -8.95
N LYS A 20 -13.59 -2.29 -9.02
CA LYS A 20 -15.02 -2.13 -9.26
C LYS A 20 -15.68 -1.04 -8.43
N ARG A 21 -15.34 -1.01 -7.13
CA ARG A 21 -15.86 -0.02 -6.20
C ARG A 21 -15.43 1.40 -6.57
N ALA A 22 -14.14 1.60 -6.88
CA ALA A 22 -13.63 2.91 -7.28
C ALA A 22 -14.18 3.39 -8.63
N VAL A 23 -14.27 2.49 -9.62
CA VAL A 23 -14.80 2.81 -10.95
C VAL A 23 -16.28 3.15 -10.87
N THR A 24 -17.07 2.36 -10.12
CA THR A 24 -18.50 2.62 -9.91
C THR A 24 -18.71 4.01 -9.30
N THR A 25 -18.06 4.34 -8.17
CA THR A 25 -18.23 5.65 -7.52
C THR A 25 -17.83 6.83 -8.40
N ARG A 26 -16.78 6.70 -9.22
CA ARG A 26 -16.36 7.79 -10.13
C ARG A 26 -17.28 7.99 -11.34
N THR A 27 -18.02 6.96 -11.73
CA THR A 27 -18.88 6.96 -12.92
C THR A 27 -20.37 7.09 -12.57
N GLU A 28 -20.71 7.38 -11.31
CA GLU A 28 -22.09 7.52 -10.82
C GLU A 28 -22.91 8.56 -11.59
N GLY A 29 -22.28 9.62 -12.11
CA GLY A 29 -22.94 10.68 -12.88
C GLY A 29 -22.92 10.53 -14.41
N GLU A 30 -22.41 9.41 -14.94
CA GLU A 30 -22.27 9.20 -16.38
C GLU A 30 -23.47 8.45 -16.99
N ASP A 31 -23.58 8.50 -18.32
CA ASP A 31 -24.59 7.74 -19.06
C ASP A 31 -24.47 6.22 -18.78
N PRO A 32 -25.58 5.48 -18.65
CA PRO A 32 -25.54 4.05 -18.36
C PRO A 32 -24.68 3.22 -19.31
N PHE A 33 -24.61 3.59 -20.59
CA PHE A 33 -23.78 2.88 -21.58
C PHE A 33 -22.28 3.12 -21.34
N ASP A 34 -21.89 4.36 -21.08
CA ASP A 34 -20.50 4.72 -20.80
C ASP A 34 -20.01 4.10 -19.48
N ARG A 35 -20.88 4.07 -18.47
CA ARG A 35 -20.63 3.38 -17.20
C ARG A 35 -20.44 1.87 -17.40
N ALA A 36 -21.30 1.24 -18.19
CA ALA A 36 -21.19 -0.19 -18.49
C ALA A 36 -19.90 -0.52 -19.25
N ARG A 37 -19.47 0.35 -20.16
CA ARG A 37 -18.21 0.20 -20.89
C ARG A 37 -17.00 0.31 -19.97
N LYS A 38 -17.00 1.23 -19.01
CA LYS A 38 -15.91 1.41 -18.03
C LYS A 38 -15.83 0.27 -17.02
N ALA A 39 -16.98 -0.31 -16.65
CA ALA A 39 -17.04 -1.47 -15.75
C ALA A 39 -16.35 -2.73 -16.33
N LEU A 40 -16.23 -2.83 -17.66
CA LEU A 40 -15.52 -3.94 -18.33
C LEU A 40 -13.99 -3.88 -18.15
N PHE A 41 -13.43 -2.74 -17.72
CA PHE A 41 -11.98 -2.53 -17.54
C PHE A 41 -11.60 -2.40 -16.06
N GLU A 42 -12.44 -2.90 -15.15
CA GLU A 42 -12.15 -2.93 -13.73
C GLU A 42 -11.01 -3.92 -13.43
N GLU A 43 -9.97 -3.44 -12.76
CA GLU A 43 -8.81 -4.23 -12.37
C GLU A 43 -8.42 -3.97 -10.91
N GLY A 44 -7.93 -5.00 -10.23
CA GLY A 44 -7.39 -4.88 -8.87
C GLY A 44 -8.36 -5.23 -7.75
N ILE A 45 -7.87 -5.05 -6.52
CA ILE A 45 -8.51 -5.57 -5.31
C ILE A 45 -9.72 -4.70 -4.95
N SER A 46 -10.88 -5.34 -4.84
CA SER A 46 -12.15 -4.65 -4.53
C SER A 46 -12.36 -4.41 -3.03
N ALA A 47 -11.60 -5.10 -2.17
CA ALA A 47 -11.59 -4.86 -0.72
C ALA A 47 -10.31 -5.41 -0.09
N GLY A 48 -9.64 -4.60 0.72
CA GLY A 48 -8.51 -4.97 1.55
C GLY A 48 -8.60 -4.29 2.91
N ARG A 49 -8.14 -4.97 3.96
CA ARG A 49 -8.05 -4.42 5.31
C ARG A 49 -6.60 -4.05 5.61
N MET A 50 -6.37 -2.81 6.00
CA MET A 50 -5.08 -2.34 6.52
C MET A 50 -5.23 -2.15 8.02
N TYR A 51 -4.73 -3.11 8.80
CA TYR A 51 -4.73 -3.01 10.26
C TYR A 51 -3.84 -1.88 10.73
N LEU A 52 -4.29 -1.17 11.75
CA LEU A 52 -3.54 -0.10 12.40
C LEU A 52 -2.74 -0.68 13.57
N ASP A 53 -1.51 -0.22 13.74
CA ASP A 53 -0.73 -0.50 14.94
C ASP A 53 -1.35 0.29 16.12
N PRO A 54 -1.81 -0.37 17.20
CA PRO A 54 -2.41 0.31 18.34
C PRO A 54 -1.46 1.29 19.05
N GLN A 55 -0.14 1.05 18.98
CA GLN A 55 0.87 1.90 19.61
C GLN A 55 1.34 3.02 18.69
N ARG A 56 1.11 2.89 17.38
CA ARG A 56 1.58 3.81 16.33
C ARG A 56 0.52 3.98 15.22
N PRO A 57 -0.67 4.51 15.54
CA PRO A 57 -1.77 4.59 14.60
C PRO A 57 -1.65 5.75 13.60
N GLY A 58 -0.68 6.66 13.83
CA GLY A 58 -0.46 7.85 13.02
C GLY A 58 0.17 7.56 11.66
N VAL A 59 -0.08 8.44 10.69
CA VAL A 59 0.61 8.35 9.38
C VAL A 59 2.08 8.77 9.51
N GLU A 60 2.35 9.68 10.43
CA GLU A 60 3.67 10.18 10.77
C GLU A 60 4.55 9.03 11.31
N ASP A 61 4.00 8.21 12.21
CA ASP A 61 4.71 7.04 12.74
C ASP A 61 5.04 6.02 11.63
N LEU A 62 4.12 5.82 10.69
CA LEU A 62 4.33 4.93 9.54
C LEU A 62 5.44 5.47 8.64
N ILE A 63 5.42 6.77 8.34
CA ILE A 63 6.45 7.42 7.51
C ILE A 63 7.81 7.33 8.21
N ASP A 64 7.88 7.62 9.50
CA ASP A 64 9.12 7.55 10.29
C ASP A 64 9.69 6.13 10.31
N ASN A 65 8.84 5.11 10.46
CA ASN A 65 9.26 3.70 10.41
C ASN A 65 9.84 3.33 9.04
N ILE A 66 9.15 3.70 7.95
CA ILE A 66 9.63 3.47 6.58
C ILE A 66 10.99 4.15 6.38
N ILE A 67 11.11 5.42 6.75
CA ILE A 67 12.35 6.19 6.59
C ILE A 67 13.48 5.60 7.45
N ALA A 68 13.19 5.20 8.69
CA ALA A 68 14.17 4.55 9.57
C ALA A 68 14.69 3.25 8.95
N GLY A 69 13.81 2.41 8.39
CA GLY A 69 14.20 1.19 7.68
C GLY A 69 15.07 1.46 6.45
N VAL A 70 14.70 2.47 5.64
CA VAL A 70 15.49 2.89 4.47
C VAL A 70 16.86 3.43 4.89
N ARG A 71 16.96 4.21 5.96
CA ARG A 71 18.26 4.69 6.47
C ARG A 71 19.12 3.54 7.02
N SER A 72 18.49 2.56 7.66
CA SER A 72 19.18 1.36 8.13
C SER A 72 19.74 0.55 6.95
N SER A 73 19.00 0.41 5.85
CA SER A 73 19.50 -0.30 4.67
C SER A 73 20.69 0.41 4.01
N PHE A 74 20.71 1.74 4.02
CA PHE A 74 21.86 2.53 3.56
C PHE A 74 23.09 2.26 4.43
N THR A 75 22.90 2.10 5.74
CA THR A 75 24.00 1.74 6.66
C THR A 75 24.56 0.35 6.31
N TYR A 76 23.71 -0.64 6.03
CA TYR A 76 24.16 -1.96 5.59
C TYR A 76 24.89 -1.94 4.23
N ALA A 77 24.45 -1.09 3.31
CA ALA A 77 25.12 -0.89 2.02
C ALA A 77 26.40 -0.03 2.11
N GLY A 78 26.71 0.52 3.29
CA GLY A 78 27.82 1.45 3.49
C GLY A 78 27.66 2.75 2.70
N ALA A 79 26.43 3.27 2.58
CA ALA A 79 26.08 4.44 1.78
C ALA A 79 25.61 5.63 2.65
N GLY A 80 26.10 6.83 2.35
CA GLY A 80 25.65 8.09 2.97
C GLY A 80 24.59 8.83 2.16
N ALA A 81 24.39 8.45 0.89
CA ALA A 81 23.47 9.10 -0.03
C ALA A 81 22.78 8.10 -0.97
N ILE A 82 21.69 8.54 -1.61
CA ILE A 82 20.90 7.72 -2.54
C ILE A 82 21.75 7.21 -3.71
N ALA A 83 22.62 8.04 -4.26
CA ALA A 83 23.51 7.67 -5.37
C ALA A 83 24.46 6.53 -4.96
N GLU A 84 25.08 6.64 -3.78
CA GLU A 84 25.97 5.60 -3.24
C GLU A 84 25.21 4.30 -2.95
N CYS A 85 24.00 4.38 -2.39
CA CYS A 85 23.19 3.19 -2.14
C CYS A 85 22.83 2.47 -3.44
N ARG A 86 22.52 3.21 -4.50
CA ARG A 86 22.23 2.63 -5.82
C ARG A 86 23.42 1.88 -6.40
N GLU A 87 24.63 2.42 -6.21
CA GLU A 87 25.87 1.81 -6.72
C GLU A 87 26.29 0.59 -5.88
N ARG A 88 26.15 0.68 -4.56
CA ARG A 88 26.71 -0.30 -3.61
C ARG A 88 25.74 -1.40 -3.17
N ALA A 89 24.42 -1.20 -3.35
CA ALA A 89 23.43 -2.18 -2.91
C ALA A 89 23.60 -3.51 -3.66
N GLY A 90 23.78 -4.60 -2.90
CA GLY A 90 23.77 -5.97 -3.40
C GLY A 90 22.45 -6.67 -3.09
N VAL A 91 22.03 -7.55 -4.00
CA VAL A 91 20.87 -8.44 -3.80
C VAL A 91 21.31 -9.89 -3.94
N GLY A 92 20.75 -10.75 -3.10
CA GLY A 92 20.97 -12.21 -3.15
C GLY A 92 19.73 -12.94 -3.64
N LEU A 93 19.91 -14.17 -4.13
CA LEU A 93 18.82 -15.11 -4.38
C LEU A 93 18.62 -15.96 -3.12
N GLN A 94 17.40 -15.97 -2.60
CA GLN A 94 17.00 -16.85 -1.50
C GLN A 94 16.04 -17.93 -1.99
N SER A 95 16.21 -19.15 -1.48
CA SER A 95 15.29 -20.25 -1.74
C SER A 95 14.01 -20.07 -0.90
N ALA A 96 12.97 -20.88 -1.15
CA ALA A 96 11.79 -20.88 -0.29
C ALA A 96 12.10 -21.25 1.18
N SER A 97 13.20 -21.96 1.42
CA SER A 97 13.73 -22.31 2.74
C SER A 97 14.65 -21.23 3.33
N GLY A 98 14.92 -20.13 2.62
CA GLY A 98 15.90 -19.10 2.95
C GLY A 98 17.08 -19.03 2.01
#